data_AF-A0A392T7H0-F1
#
_entry.id   AF-A0A392T7H0-F1
#
_cell.length_a   1.000
_cell.length_b   1.000
_cell.length_c   1.000
_cell.angle_alpha   90.00
_cell.angle_beta   90.00
_cell.angle_gamma   90.00
#
_symmetry.space_group_name_H-M   'P 1'
#
loop_
_entity.id
_entity.type
_entity.pdbx_description
1 polymer ?
#
loop_
_entity_poly.entity_id
_entity_poly.type
_entity_poly.pdbx_seq_one_letter_code
_entity_poly.pdbx_strand_id
1 'polypeptide(L)' 'MAFSAEYLLFYFHSTSHKGLEGYYHTLLVFQIGLCVLSSIAGALMPNNFPVDLCNGIAIALQGIWFYQTAFVLYGPM' A
#
# COMPACT_ATOMS: atom_id res chain seq x y z
N MET A 1 2.91 -8.73 -9.92
CA MET A 1 2.33 -7.81 -10.93
C MET A 1 1.19 -6.97 -10.37
N ALA A 2 0.32 -7.52 -9.50
CA ALA A 2 -0.80 -6.79 -8.90
C ALA A 2 -0.40 -5.43 -8.26
N PHE A 3 0.53 -5.42 -7.31
CA PHE A 3 0.97 -4.17 -6.66
C PHE A 3 1.64 -3.18 -7.62
N SER A 4 2.37 -3.66 -8.63
CA SER A 4 2.99 -2.77 -9.62
C SER A 4 1.95 -2.07 -10.50
N ALA A 5 0.87 -2.79 -10.89
CA ALA A 5 -0.23 -2.20 -11.64
C ALA A 5 -1.02 -1.21 -10.77
N GLU A 6 -1.27 -1.56 -9.51
CA GLU A 6 -1.94 -0.71 -8.53
C GLU A 6 -1.16 0.59 -8.26
N TYR A 7 0.17 0.49 -8.12
CA TYR A 7 1.05 1.65 -7.95
C TYR A 7 0.92 2.63 -9.12
N LEU A 8 1.02 2.14 -10.35
CA LEU A 8 0.91 2.98 -11.55
C LEU A 8 -0.47 3.63 -11.64
N LEU A 9 -1.53 2.87 -11.37
CA LEU A 9 -2.90 3.38 -11.38
C LEU A 9 -3.04 4.55 -10.40
N PHE A 10 -2.67 4.37 -9.13
CA PHE A 10 -2.83 5.42 -8.12
C PHE A 10 -1.85 6.56 -8.29
N TYR A 11 -0.64 6.31 -8.78
CA TYR A 11 0.33 7.37 -9.07
C TYR A 11 -0.21 8.33 -10.14
N PHE A 12 -0.69 7.81 -11.28
CA PHE A 12 -1.26 8.64 -12.33
C PHE A 12 -2.65 9.21 -11.99
N HIS A 13 -3.41 8.54 -11.13
CA HIS A 13 -4.67 9.08 -10.63
C HIS A 13 -4.44 10.27 -9.67
N SER A 14 -3.42 10.18 -8.82
CA SER A 14 -3.15 11.16 -7.78
C SER A 14 -2.52 12.46 -8.28
N THR A 15 -2.01 12.53 -9.52
CA THR A 15 -1.34 13.74 -10.05
C THR A 15 -2.25 14.97 -10.12
N SER A 16 -3.57 14.79 -10.07
CA SER A 16 -4.55 15.87 -10.17
C SER A 16 -5.24 16.24 -8.85
N HIS A 17 -5.12 15.42 -7.80
CA HIS A 17 -5.79 15.68 -6.52
C HIS A 17 -4.98 16.65 -5.64
N LYS A 18 -5.57 17.79 -5.29
CA LYS A 18 -5.05 18.71 -4.27
C LYS A 18 -5.95 18.68 -3.03
N GLY A 19 -5.36 18.55 -1.85
CA GLY A 19 -6.09 18.52 -0.57
C GLY A 19 -5.92 17.21 0.21
N LEU A 20 -6.81 16.97 1.17
CA LEU A 20 -6.73 15.83 2.10
C LEU A 20 -6.66 14.48 1.39
N GLU A 21 -7.53 14.27 0.40
CA GLU A 21 -7.59 13.05 -0.43
C GLU A 21 -6.26 12.76 -1.13
N GLY A 22 -5.56 13.78 -1.64
CA GLY A 22 -4.25 13.63 -2.28
C GLY A 22 -3.16 13.15 -1.31
N TYR A 23 -3.23 13.53 -0.03
CA TYR A 23 -2.33 13.01 0.99
C TYR A 23 -2.58 11.52 1.27
N TYR A 24 -3.84 11.08 1.31
CA TYR A 24 -4.17 9.66 1.42
C TYR A 24 -3.67 8.86 0.22
N HIS A 25 -3.86 9.36 -1.00
CA HIS A 25 -3.32 8.70 -2.20
C HIS A 25 -1.79 8.60 -2.17
N THR A 26 -1.10 9.64 -1.70
CA THR A 26 0.36 9.60 -1.57
C THR A 26 0.81 8.52 -0.58
N LEU A 27 0.18 8.43 0.59
CA LEU A 27 0.45 7.38 1.57
C LEU A 27 0.16 5.98 1.04
N LEU A 28 -0.94 5.81 0.30
CA LEU A 28 -1.29 4.56 -0.38
C LEU A 28 -0.19 4.13 -1.36
N VAL A 29 0.30 5.05 -2.20
CA VAL A 29 1.37 4.78 -3.16
C VAL A 29 2.66 4.33 -2.46
N PHE A 30 3.02 4.94 -1.33
CA PHE A 30 4.15 4.49 -0.51
C PHE A 30 3.94 3.08 0.05
N GLN A 31 2.75 2.77 0.57
CA GLN A 31 2.43 1.45 1.11
C GLN A 31 2.49 0.36 0.04
N ILE A 32 1.99 0.65 -1.16
CA ILE A 32 2.09 -0.25 -2.32
C ILE A 32 3.56 -0.48 -2.71
N GLY A 33 4.37 0.59 -2.71
CA GLY A 33 5.81 0.50 -2.95
C GLY A 33 6.51 -0.41 -1.95
N LEU A 34 6.14 -0.31 -0.66
CA LEU A 34 6.66 -1.20 0.39
C LEU A 34 6.26 -2.67 0.13
N CYS A 35 5.03 -2.94 -0.31
CA CYS A 35 4.59 -4.29 -0.67
C CYS A 35 5.38 -4.87 -1.84
N VAL A 36 5.72 -4.04 -2.84
CA VAL A 36 6.58 -4.45 -3.96
C VAL A 36 7.98 -4.80 -3.45
N LEU A 37 8.58 -3.94 -2.63
CA LEU A 37 9.93 -4.16 -2.10
C LEU A 37 10.01 -5.38 -1.19
N SER A 38 9.06 -5.57 -0.29
CA SER A 38 9.01 -6.74 0.61
C SER A 38 8.76 -8.04 -0.16
N SER A 39 7.94 -8.01 -1.21
CA SER A 39 7.73 -9.16 -2.10
C SER A 39 8.99 -9.53 -2.88
N ILE A 40 9.74 -8.55 -3.39
CA ILE A 40 11.03 -8.79 -4.04
C ILE A 40 12.03 -9.34 -3.02
N ALA A 41 12.09 -8.78 -1.81
CA ALA A 41 12.97 -9.27 -0.75
C ALA A 41 12.67 -10.73 -0.37
N GLY A 42 11.39 -11.10 -0.24
CA GLY A 42 10.98 -12.49 0.03
C GLY A 42 11.37 -13.44 -1.10
N ALA A 43 11.27 -12.99 -2.36
CA ALA A 43 11.72 -13.78 -3.51
C ALA A 43 13.25 -13.99 -3.54
N LEU A 44 14.01 -12.98 -3.10
CA LEU A 44 15.48 -13.06 -3.00
C LEU A 44 15.96 -13.85 -1.77
N MET A 45 15.15 -13.90 -0.70
CA MET A 45 15.48 -14.54 0.58
C MET A 45 14.38 -15.53 1.02
N PRO A 46 14.13 -16.64 0.29
CA PRO A 46 12.94 -17.49 0.45
C PRO A 46 12.85 -18.32 1.75
N ASN A 47 13.80 -18.17 2.68
CA ASN A 47 13.80 -18.85 3.98
C ASN A 47 14.05 -17.87 5.15
N ASN A 48 13.75 -16.59 4.94
CA ASN A 48 13.99 -15.55 5.94
C ASN A 48 12.69 -15.13 6.62
N PHE A 49 12.40 -15.73 7.78
CA PHE A 49 11.16 -15.48 8.54
C PHE A 49 10.84 -13.98 8.77
N PRO A 50 11.79 -13.14 9.21
CA PRO A 50 11.56 -11.69 9.30
C PRO A 50 11.07 -11.03 8.01
N VAL A 51 11.57 -11.46 6.86
CA VAL A 51 11.18 -10.91 5.55
C VAL A 51 9.77 -11.36 5.18
N ASP A 52 9.46 -12.63 5.41
CA ASP A 52 8.12 -13.17 5.17
C ASP A 52 7.08 -12.51 6.09
N LEU A 53 7.41 -12.31 7.37
CA LEU A 53 6.57 -11.60 8.32
C LEU A 53 6.36 -10.13 7.90
N CYS A 54 7.42 -9.44 7.50
CA CYS A 54 7.34 -8.07 7.00
C CYS A 54 6.44 -7.98 5.77
N ASN A 55 6.57 -8.92 4.83
CA ASN A 55 5.72 -9.00 3.65
C ASN A 55 4.25 -9.23 4.02
N GLY A 56 3.97 -10.19 4.91
CA GLY A 56 2.61 -10.45 5.40
C GLY A 56 1.98 -9.23 6.07
N ILE A 57 2.73 -8.51 6.92
CA ILE A 57 2.26 -7.26 7.56
C ILE A 57 1.98 -6.19 6.50
N ALA A 58 2.88 -6.00 5.54
CA ALA A 58 2.70 -5.00 4.48
C ALA A 58 1.44 -5.26 3.64
N ILE A 59 1.20 -6.53 3.26
CA ILE A 59 0.01 -6.96 2.52
C ILE A 59 -1.26 -6.77 3.37
N ALA A 60 -1.24 -7.12 4.66
CA ALA A 60 -2.38 -6.94 5.55
C ALA A 60 -2.74 -5.44 5.70
N LEU A 61 -1.74 -4.58 5.90
CA LEU A 61 -1.92 -3.13 5.95
C LEU A 61 -2.48 -2.58 4.63
N GLN A 62 -1.98 -3.08 3.49
CA GLN A 62 -2.49 -2.70 2.17
C GLN A 62 -3.95 -3.12 1.97
N GLY A 63 -4.31 -4.34 2.36
CA GLY A 63 -5.68 -4.86 2.25
C GLY A 63 -6.69 -4.11 3.14
N ILE A 64 -6.26 -3.59 4.29
CA ILE A 64 -7.13 -2.83 5.21
C ILE A 64 -7.17 -1.34 4.85
N TRP A 65 -6.37 -0.86 3.89
CA TRP A 65 -6.23 0.57 3.58
C TRP A 65 -7.57 1.28 3.30
N PHE A 66 -8.45 0.66 2.52
CA PHE A 66 -9.75 1.26 2.20
C PHE A 66 -10.66 1.39 3.43
N TYR A 67 -10.61 0.43 4.36
CA TYR A 67 -11.33 0.55 5.62
C TYR A 67 -10.76 1.70 6.46
N GLN A 68 -9.43 1.81 6.58
CA GLN A 68 -8.78 2.91 7.31
C GLN A 68 -9.19 4.26 6.72
N THR A 69 -9.12 4.40 5.40
CA THR A 69 -9.49 5.64 4.69
C THR A 69 -10.97 5.97 4.88
N ALA A 70 -11.85 4.96 4.82
CA ALA A 70 -13.27 5.14 5.06
C ALA A 70 -13.56 5.63 6.49
N PHE A 71 -12.98 4.99 7.51
CA PHE A 71 -13.15 5.40 8.91
C PHE A 71 -12.63 6.81 9.16
N VAL A 72 -11.52 7.21 8.54
CA VAL A 72 -10.97 8.56 8.77
C VAL A 72 -11.77 9.65 8.04
N LEU A 73 -12.21 9.40 6.80
CA LEU A 73 -12.95 10.40 6.04
C LEU A 73 -14.41 10.54 6.49
N TYR A 74 -15.04 9.44 6.89
CA TYR A 74 -16.48 9.40 7.18
C TYR A 74 -16.83 9.15 8.66
N GLY A 75 -15.86 8.77 9.50
CA GLY A 75 -16.06 8.48 10.91
C GLY A 75 -16.73 7.12 11.19
N PRO A 76 -16.82 6.70 12.47
CA PRO A 76 -17.69 5.59 12.87
C PRO A 76 -19.15 6.08 12.78
N MET A 77 -19.89 5.56 11.81
CA MET A 77 -21.33 5.80 11.67
C MET A 77 -22.11 5.09 12.77
#